data_AF-A0A1G2QYZ9-F1
#
_entry.id   AF-A0A1G2QYZ9-F1
#
_cell.length_a   1.000
_cell.length_b   1.000
_cell.length_c   1.000
_cell.angle_alpha   90.00
_cell.angle_beta   90.00
_cell.angle_gamma   90.00
#
_symmetry.space_group_name_H-M   'P 1'
#
loop_
_entity.id
_entity.type
_entity.pdbx_description
1 polymer ?
#
loop_
_entity_poly.entity_id
_entity_poly.type
_entity_poly.pdbx_seq_one_letter_code
_entity_poly.pdbx_strand_id
1 'polypeptide(L)'
;MQGICGGILPDFLLIFNCGMKLIISLGNDTLSSKMRCLGYAPEGRGERTGEFKFWRSVSGRRFPRFHVYASQQEKDRALLNLHLDQKAPVYRGVSAHSGEYEGQLVEREVQRILGSL
;
A
#
# COMPACT_ATOMS: atom_id res chain seq x y z
N MET A 1 -17.19 -29.33 21.17
CA MET A 1 -16.67 -28.96 19.83
C MET A 1 -17.32 -27.67 19.39
N GLN A 2 -16.68 -26.54 19.64
CA GLN A 2 -17.01 -25.26 19.00
C GLN A 2 -15.66 -24.65 18.65
N GLY A 3 -15.28 -24.79 17.38
CA GLY A 3 -14.02 -24.28 16.85
C GLY A 3 -14.09 -22.76 16.80
N ILE A 4 -13.35 -22.13 17.69
CA ILE A 4 -12.98 -20.71 17.58
C ILE A 4 -12.04 -20.59 16.38
N CYS A 5 -12.62 -20.32 15.20
CA CYS A 5 -11.89 -19.93 14.01
C CYS A 5 -11.07 -18.67 14.35
N GLY A 6 -9.74 -18.80 14.27
CA GLY A 6 -8.80 -17.75 14.61
C GLY A 6 -9.11 -16.45 13.86
N GLY A 7 -9.47 -15.41 14.61
CA GLY A 7 -9.47 -14.05 14.12
C GLY A 7 -8.03 -13.66 13.78
N ILE A 8 -7.74 -13.51 12.50
CA ILE A 8 -6.53 -12.87 12.02
C ILE A 8 -6.73 -11.38 12.28
N LEU A 9 -6.22 -10.88 13.41
CA LEU A 9 -6.06 -9.44 13.65
C LEU A 9 -5.16 -8.85 12.53
N PRO A 10 -5.61 -7.88 11.71
CA PRO A 10 -4.78 -7.28 10.68
C PRO A 10 -3.96 -6.09 11.22
N ASP A 11 -3.46 -6.13 12.44
CA ASP A 11 -3.31 -4.86 13.17
C ASP A 11 -1.87 -4.51 13.56
N PHE A 12 -0.98 -4.41 12.57
CA PHE A 12 0.22 -3.57 12.76
C PHE A 12 0.28 -2.49 11.70
N LEU A 13 -0.49 -1.42 11.93
CA LEU A 13 -0.41 -0.18 11.18
C LEU A 13 0.69 0.67 11.80
N LEU A 14 1.84 0.77 11.13
CA LEU A 14 2.92 1.65 11.55
C LEU A 14 2.88 2.94 10.71
N ILE A 15 2.58 4.04 11.38
CA ILE A 15 2.57 5.38 10.80
C ILE A 15 4.02 5.90 10.80
N PHE A 16 4.60 6.07 9.62
CA PHE A 16 5.86 6.81 9.45
C PHE A 16 5.59 8.09 8.65
N ASN A 17 6.37 9.14 8.94
CA ASN A 17 6.11 10.56 8.64
C ASN A 17 6.08 10.99 7.14
N CYS A 18 5.63 10.12 6.22
CA CYS A 18 5.35 10.43 4.80
C CYS A 18 4.57 9.32 4.06
N GLY A 19 4.35 8.15 4.69
CA GLY A 19 3.68 7.01 4.08
C GLY A 19 3.23 5.97 5.12
N MET A 20 2.16 5.23 4.81
CA MET A 20 1.58 4.25 5.73
C MET A 20 2.05 2.84 5.37
N LYS A 21 2.57 2.12 6.37
CA LYS A 21 2.91 0.71 6.23
C LYS A 21 1.82 -0.13 6.87
N LEU A 22 1.31 -1.11 6.12
CA LEU A 22 0.35 -2.09 6.59
C LEU A 22 0.79 -3.49 6.20
N ILE A 23 0.48 -4.46 7.03
CA ILE A 23 0.71 -5.88 6.73
C ILE A 23 -0.63 -6.49 6.34
N ILE A 24 -0.69 -7.10 5.16
CA ILE A 24 -1.88 -7.82 4.68
C ILE A 24 -1.61 -9.32 4.65
N SER A 25 -2.66 -10.11 4.84
CA SER A 25 -2.62 -11.56 4.62
C SER A 25 -2.94 -11.86 3.16
N LEU A 26 -2.05 -12.59 2.48
CA LEU A 26 -2.22 -13.05 1.11
C LEU A 26 -3.14 -14.28 1.04
N GLY A 27 -3.08 -15.16 2.05
CA GLY A 27 -3.74 -16.46 2.01
C GLY A 27 -3.18 -17.32 0.88
N ASN A 28 -4.04 -17.92 0.07
CA ASN A 28 -3.63 -18.73 -1.09
C ASN A 28 -3.38 -17.90 -2.38
N ASP A 29 -3.59 -16.59 -2.34
CA ASP A 29 -3.43 -15.72 -3.51
C ASP A 29 -2.00 -15.26 -3.68
N THR A 30 -1.61 -15.01 -4.94
CA THR A 30 -0.36 -14.29 -5.22
C THR A 30 -0.51 -12.80 -4.88
N LEU A 31 0.59 -12.17 -4.48
CA LEU A 31 0.63 -10.72 -4.22
C LEU A 31 0.06 -9.91 -5.38
N SER A 32 0.42 -10.25 -6.61
CA SER A 32 -0.08 -9.58 -7.82
C SER A 32 -1.59 -9.75 -8.00
N SER A 33 -2.15 -10.93 -7.68
CA SER A 33 -3.59 -11.17 -7.74
C SER A 33 -4.32 -10.30 -6.73
N LYS A 34 -3.87 -10.29 -5.46
CA LYS A 34 -4.48 -9.50 -4.40
C LYS A 34 -4.43 -8.00 -4.71
N MET A 35 -3.28 -7.50 -5.19
CA MET A 35 -3.14 -6.09 -5.58
C MET A 35 -4.07 -5.71 -6.75
N ARG A 36 -4.28 -6.62 -7.71
CA ARG A 36 -5.24 -6.41 -8.80
C ARG A 36 -6.68 -6.34 -8.29
N CYS A 37 -7.08 -7.20 -7.35
CA CYS A 37 -8.38 -7.13 -6.68
C CYS A 37 -8.59 -5.80 -5.95
N LEU A 38 -7.53 -5.26 -5.34
CA LEU A 38 -7.54 -3.94 -4.70
C LEU A 38 -7.57 -2.77 -5.70
N GLY A 39 -7.48 -3.03 -7.01
CA GLY A 39 -7.52 -2.01 -8.06
C GLY A 39 -6.18 -1.34 -8.36
N TYR A 40 -5.07 -1.99 -7.96
CA TYR A 40 -3.73 -1.50 -8.23
C TYR A 40 -3.13 -2.14 -9.50
N ALA A 41 -2.52 -1.33 -10.34
CA ALA A 41 -1.81 -1.76 -11.54
C ALA A 41 -0.31 -1.98 -11.25
N PRO A 42 0.33 -3.00 -11.83
CA PRO A 42 1.78 -3.21 -11.67
C PRO A 42 2.57 -2.12 -12.42
N GLU A 43 3.56 -1.53 -11.76
CA GLU A 43 4.53 -0.59 -12.36
C GLU A 43 5.87 -1.28 -12.67
N GLY A 44 6.25 -2.28 -11.87
CA GLY A 44 7.48 -3.03 -12.06
C GLY A 44 8.02 -3.59 -10.75
N ARG A 45 9.31 -3.93 -10.73
CA ARG A 45 10.02 -4.40 -9.54
C ARG A 45 11.22 -3.50 -9.27
N GLY A 46 11.48 -3.19 -8.00
CA GLY A 46 12.70 -2.47 -7.62
C GLY A 46 13.92 -3.36 -7.85
N GLU A 47 14.83 -2.94 -8.71
CA GLU A 47 16.06 -3.71 -9.01
C GLU A 47 16.94 -3.90 -7.77
N ARG A 48 16.98 -2.91 -6.87
CA ARG A 48 17.81 -2.93 -5.66
C ARG A 48 17.13 -3.53 -4.44
N THR A 49 15.82 -3.30 -4.27
CA THR A 49 15.07 -3.74 -3.08
C THR A 49 14.33 -5.06 -3.31
N GLY A 50 14.10 -5.44 -4.57
CA GLY A 50 13.29 -6.61 -4.92
C GLY A 50 11.79 -6.43 -4.68
N GLU A 51 11.34 -5.24 -4.24
CA GLU A 51 9.94 -4.94 -3.93
C GLU A 51 9.11 -4.79 -5.21
N PHE A 52 7.88 -5.26 -5.17
CA PHE A 52 6.92 -5.04 -6.25
C PHE A 52 6.31 -3.65 -6.14
N LYS A 53 6.29 -2.92 -7.25
CA LYS A 53 5.74 -1.58 -7.33
C LYS A 53 4.38 -1.64 -7.99
N PHE A 54 3.41 -1.02 -7.33
CA PHE A 54 2.05 -0.91 -7.84
C PHE A 54 1.55 0.52 -7.72
N TRP A 55 0.65 0.91 -8.61
CA TRP A 55 0.07 2.24 -8.59
C TRP A 55 -1.44 2.22 -8.84
N ARG A 56 -2.12 3.25 -8.34
CA ARG A 56 -3.54 3.50 -8.59
C ARG A 56 -3.78 5.00 -8.72
N SER A 57 -4.40 5.43 -9.80
CA SER A 57 -4.76 6.85 -9.97
C SER A 57 -5.92 7.23 -9.05
N VAL A 58 -5.85 8.42 -8.44
CA VAL A 58 -6.95 8.97 -7.64
C VAL A 58 -7.99 9.65 -8.54
N SER A 59 -7.57 10.27 -9.64
CA SER A 59 -8.41 11.14 -10.48
C SER A 59 -8.45 10.76 -11.97
N GLY A 60 -7.95 9.57 -12.32
CA GLY A 60 -7.76 9.13 -13.71
C GLY A 60 -6.62 9.86 -14.44
N ARG A 61 -5.90 10.77 -13.77
CA ARG A 61 -4.71 11.45 -14.29
C ARG A 61 -3.44 10.80 -13.75
N ARG A 62 -2.28 11.20 -14.29
CA ARG A 62 -0.96 10.69 -13.86
C ARG A 62 -0.65 11.01 -12.39
N PHE A 63 -1.14 12.14 -11.89
CA PHE A 63 -1.07 12.55 -10.49
C PHE A 63 -2.38 13.25 -10.09
N PRO A 64 -2.79 13.20 -8.81
CA PRO A 64 -2.18 12.41 -7.74
C PRO A 64 -2.43 10.90 -7.90
N ARG A 65 -1.46 10.08 -7.48
CA ARG A 65 -1.55 8.60 -7.56
C ARG A 65 -1.10 7.97 -6.25
N PHE A 66 -1.75 6.88 -5.86
CA PHE A 66 -1.26 6.00 -4.82
C PHE A 66 -0.15 5.13 -5.39
N HIS A 67 0.97 5.04 -4.67
CA HIS A 67 2.09 4.17 -4.99
C HIS A 67 2.29 3.21 -3.82
N VAL A 68 2.27 1.91 -4.11
CA VAL A 68 2.50 0.85 -3.13
C VAL A 68 3.78 0.12 -3.49
N TYR A 69 4.72 0.12 -2.55
CA TYR A 69 5.84 -0.81 -2.54
C TYR A 69 5.43 -2.01 -1.69
N ALA A 70 5.29 -3.16 -2.34
CA ALA A 70 4.89 -4.39 -1.70
C ALA A 70 6.09 -5.33 -1.59
N SER A 71 6.42 -5.71 -0.37
CA SER A 71 7.40 -6.75 -0.05
C SER A 71 6.65 -7.99 0.45
N GLN A 72 6.87 -9.13 -0.18
CA GLN A 72 6.36 -10.38 0.34
C GLN A 72 7.17 -10.75 1.59
N GLN A 73 6.47 -10.98 2.69
CA GLN A 73 7.05 -11.40 3.96
C GLN A 73 6.90 -12.92 4.07
N GLU A 74 6.85 -13.47 5.29
CA GLU A 74 6.56 -14.89 5.56
C GLU A 74 5.37 -15.41 4.72
N LYS A 75 5.36 -16.73 4.45
CA LYS A 75 4.57 -17.44 3.42
C LYS A 75 3.27 -16.76 2.95
N ASP A 76 2.42 -16.32 3.87
CA ASP A 76 1.07 -15.82 3.55
C ASP A 76 0.87 -14.33 3.91
N ARG A 77 1.94 -13.54 4.07
CA ARG A 77 1.86 -12.12 4.44
C ARG A 77 2.65 -11.24 3.48
N ALA A 78 2.17 -10.02 3.28
CA ALA A 78 2.89 -8.98 2.55
C ALA A 78 2.87 -7.67 3.33
N LEU A 79 4.03 -7.00 3.34
CA LEU A 79 4.16 -5.63 3.81
C LEU A 79 3.88 -4.69 2.64
N LEU A 80 2.84 -3.88 2.76
CA LEU A 80 2.54 -2.81 1.82
C LEU A 80 3.01 -1.48 2.42
N ASN A 81 3.78 -0.74 1.66
CA ASN A 81 4.21 0.61 1.98
C ASN A 81 3.53 1.58 1.00
N LEU A 82 2.46 2.21 1.47
CA LEU A 82 1.57 3.08 0.70
C LEU A 82 2.01 4.54 0.81
N HIS A 83 2.17 5.17 -0.35
CA HIS A 83 2.53 6.58 -0.52
C HIS A 83 1.50 7.27 -1.42
N LEU A 84 1.27 8.56 -1.20
CA LEU A 84 0.51 9.41 -2.10
C LEU A 84 1.45 10.32 -2.87
N ASP A 85 1.69 10.03 -4.14
CA ASP A 85 2.45 10.91 -5.02
C ASP A 85 1.52 12.04 -5.51
N GLN A 86 1.65 13.25 -4.96
CA GLN A 86 0.86 14.40 -5.41
C GLN A 86 1.34 15.05 -6.72
N LYS A 87 2.63 14.92 -7.02
CA LYS A 87 3.30 15.54 -8.16
C LYS A 87 4.40 14.62 -8.67
N ALA A 88 4.73 14.74 -9.97
CA ALA A 88 5.89 14.07 -10.52
C ALA A 88 7.14 14.43 -9.69
N PRO A 89 8.05 13.49 -9.41
CA PRO A 89 9.25 13.79 -8.65
C PRO A 89 10.05 14.86 -9.39
N VAL A 90 10.04 16.08 -8.86
CA VAL A 90 10.94 17.15 -9.29
C VAL A 90 12.17 16.97 -8.40
N TYR A 91 13.26 16.43 -8.95
CA TYR A 91 14.55 16.36 -8.25
C TYR A 91 15.08 17.77 -8.01
N ARG A 92 14.61 18.41 -6.94
CA ARG A 92 15.14 19.69 -6.44
C ARG A 92 14.96 19.80 -4.92
N GLY A 93 15.78 19.06 -4.19
CA GLY A 93 16.43 19.47 -2.94
C GLY A 93 15.64 20.06 -1.75
N VAL A 94 14.31 20.02 -1.69
CA VAL A 94 13.59 20.59 -0.54
C VAL A 94 12.38 19.73 -0.16
N SER A 95 12.32 19.40 1.13
CA SER A 95 11.21 18.69 1.78
C SER A 95 9.90 19.47 1.59
N ALA A 96 8.98 18.93 0.79
CA ALA A 96 7.66 19.52 0.62
C ALA A 96 6.78 19.07 1.80
N HIS A 97 6.55 19.98 2.75
CA HIS A 97 5.52 19.86 3.78
C HIS A 97 4.12 19.89 3.12
N SER A 98 3.59 18.74 2.72
CA SER A 98 2.20 18.58 2.23
C SER A 98 1.36 17.69 3.16
N GLY A 99 1.77 17.58 4.43
CA GLY A 99 1.47 16.46 5.32
C GLY A 99 0.06 16.32 5.90
N GLU A 100 -0.82 17.32 5.88
CA GLU A 100 -2.14 17.19 6.54
C GLU A 100 -3.21 16.53 5.66
N TYR A 101 -3.24 16.84 4.36
CA TYR A 101 -4.18 16.22 3.42
C TYR A 101 -3.70 14.83 2.97
N GLU A 102 -2.39 14.59 2.98
CA GLU A 102 -1.78 13.29 2.67
C GLU A 102 -2.20 12.24 3.68
N GLY A 103 -2.17 12.56 4.97
CA GLY A 103 -2.60 11.64 6.03
C GLY A 103 -4.04 11.17 5.83
N GLN A 104 -5.00 12.08 5.66
CA GLN A 104 -6.42 11.72 5.52
C GLN A 104 -6.71 10.90 4.26
N LEU A 105 -6.05 11.20 3.14
CA LEU A 105 -6.26 10.45 1.89
C LEU A 105 -5.64 9.05 1.96
N VAL A 106 -4.44 8.92 2.55
CA VAL A 106 -3.78 7.63 2.74
C VAL A 106 -4.55 6.79 3.79
N GLU A 107 -5.03 7.39 4.88
CA GLU A 107 -5.88 6.71 5.87
C GLU A 107 -7.16 6.16 5.26
N ARG A 108 -7.90 6.97 4.47
CA ARG A 108 -9.11 6.51 3.77
C ARG A 108 -8.80 5.37 2.82
N GLU A 109 -7.65 5.41 2.14
CA GLU A 109 -7.24 4.33 1.24
C GLU A 109 -6.87 3.06 2.02
N VAL A 110 -6.23 3.18 3.18
CA VAL A 110 -6.00 2.05 4.08
C VAL A 110 -7.32 1.45 4.56
N GLN A 111 -8.29 2.27 4.98
CA GLN A 111 -9.62 1.80 5.36
C GLN A 111 -10.33 1.07 4.21
N ARG A 112 -10.19 1.57 2.97
CA ARG A 112 -10.73 0.89 1.78
C ARG A 112 -10.06 -0.46 1.54
N ILE A 113 -8.73 -0.53 1.67
CA ILE A 113 -7.98 -1.78 1.51
C ILE A 113 -8.45 -2.78 2.57
N LEU A 114 -8.51 -2.38 3.84
CA LEU A 114 -8.97 -3.24 4.94
C LEU A 114 -10.41 -3.73 4.75
N GLY A 115 -11.32 -2.87 4.28
CA GLY A 115 -12.70 -3.27 3.98
C GLY A 115 -12.86 -4.16 2.74
N SER A 116 -11.81 -4.33 1.92
CA SER A 116 -11.82 -5.17 0.71
C SER A 116 -11.07 -6.49 0.87
N LEU A 117 -10.41 -6.70 2.03
CA LEU A 117 -9.72 -7.93 2.40
C LEU A 117 -10.68 -8.90 3.08
#